data_AF-A0A2V6DV78-F1
#
_entry.id   AF-A0A2V6DV78-F1
#
_cell.length_a   1.000
_cell.length_b   1.000
_cell.length_c   1.000
_cell.angle_alpha   90.00
_cell.angle_beta   90.00
_cell.angle_gamma   90.00
#
_symmetry.space_group_name_H-M   'P 1'
#
loop_
_entity.id
_entity.type
_entity.pdbx_description
1 polymer ?
#
loop_
_entity_poly.entity_id
_entity_poly.type
_entity_poly.pdbx_seq_one_letter_code
_entity_poly.pdbx_strand_id
1 'polypeptide(L)'
;MTPLYTVNLLRVLFVTFCGVIGASISSELLDRTMPGLLVGFVLGLLVVLVDRLLKGISLRAFSSATFGLLLGLIFASLLSGSQVLRFQTETVQWSVRLVVYVVFAYFGMMLAMRSNRDEFSLIIPYVRFTRETVEHEPLLVDTSAIIDGRIAELCETGFLSRALIVPRFVLTELQTLADSREPIKRERGRRGLDILNQLQRSREIELTIHESES
;
A
#
# COMPACT_ATOMS: atom_id res chain seq x y z
N MET A 1 2.44 13.11 -5.86
CA MET A 1 1.15 13.04 -6.58
C MET A 1 1.45 12.87 -8.06
N THR A 2 1.12 11.73 -8.68
CA THR A 2 1.17 11.66 -10.15
C THR A 2 0.17 12.68 -10.69
N PRO A 3 0.56 13.58 -11.60
CA PRO A 3 -0.37 14.59 -12.09
C PRO A 3 -1.52 13.89 -12.82
N LEU A 4 -2.75 14.07 -12.36
CA LEU A 4 -3.96 13.43 -12.92
C LEU A 4 -4.04 13.57 -14.45
N TYR A 5 -3.48 14.66 -14.97
CA TYR A 5 -3.34 14.98 -16.38
C TYR A 5 -2.49 13.97 -17.16
N THR A 6 -1.38 13.47 -16.63
CA THR A 6 -0.53 12.52 -17.36
C THR A 6 -1.20 11.17 -17.52
N VAL A 7 -1.92 10.70 -16.50
CA VAL A 7 -2.67 9.43 -16.56
C VAL A 7 -3.83 9.52 -17.56
N ASN A 8 -4.55 10.64 -17.57
CA ASN A 8 -5.63 10.84 -18.52
C ASN A 8 -5.13 10.99 -19.96
N LEU A 9 -3.97 11.64 -20.16
CA LEU A 9 -3.32 11.74 -21.47
C LEU A 9 -2.95 10.35 -22.01
N LEU A 10 -2.36 9.49 -21.18
CA LEU A 10 -1.99 8.13 -21.55
C LEU A 10 -3.21 7.30 -21.99
N ARG A 11 -4.34 7.42 -21.26
CA ARG A 11 -5.59 6.73 -21.60
C ARG A 11 -6.16 7.18 -22.95
N VAL A 12 -6.15 8.48 -23.22
CA VAL A 12 -6.61 9.02 -24.52
C VAL A 12 -5.73 8.48 -25.66
N LEU A 13 -4.40 8.51 -25.48
CA LEU A 13 -3.45 7.99 -26.46
C LEU A 13 -3.63 6.48 -26.68
N PHE A 14 -3.90 5.71 -25.63
CA PHE A 14 -4.17 4.29 -25.74
C PHE A 14 -5.44 4.00 -26.56
N VAL A 15 -6.55 4.71 -26.28
CA VAL A 15 -7.81 4.52 -27.00
C VAL A 15 -7.67 4.88 -28.49
N THR A 16 -6.98 5.98 -28.81
CA THR A 16 -6.74 6.35 -30.20
C THR A 16 -5.85 5.32 -30.91
N PHE A 17 -4.84 4.78 -30.23
CA PHE A 17 -4.00 3.71 -30.74
C PHE A 17 -4.79 2.42 -31.03
N CYS A 18 -5.68 2.01 -30.13
CA CYS A 18 -6.60 0.88 -30.37
C CYS A 18 -7.51 1.12 -31.59
N GLY A 19 -8.01 2.35 -31.77
CA GLY A 19 -8.80 2.72 -32.93
C GLY A 19 -8.03 2.61 -34.25
N VAL A 20 -6.77 3.05 -34.27
CA VAL A 20 -5.87 2.95 -35.45
C VAL A 20 -5.56 1.49 -35.77
N ILE A 21 -5.18 0.68 -34.77
CA ILE A 21 -4.93 -0.76 -34.97
C ILE A 21 -6.19 -1.45 -35.50
N GLY A 22 -7.36 -1.16 -34.91
CA GLY A 22 -8.62 -1.71 -35.35
C GLY A 22 -8.93 -1.37 -36.81
N ALA A 23 -8.69 -0.12 -37.21
CA ALA A 23 -8.85 0.32 -38.59
C ALA A 23 -7.91 -0.42 -39.54
N SER A 24 -6.63 -0.61 -39.17
CA SER A 24 -5.64 -1.34 -39.98
C SER A 24 -5.99 -2.81 -40.17
N ILE A 25 -6.40 -3.50 -39.10
CA ILE A 25 -6.82 -4.91 -39.18
C ILE A 25 -8.05 -5.06 -40.09
N SER A 26 -9.02 -4.15 -39.95
CA SER A 26 -10.25 -4.21 -40.73
C SER A 26 -10.06 -3.80 -42.19
N SER A 27 -9.10 -2.93 -42.50
CA SER A 27 -8.76 -2.65 -43.90
C SER A 27 -8.17 -3.87 -44.60
N GLU A 28 -7.36 -4.67 -43.92
CA GLU A 28 -6.78 -5.89 -44.51
C GLU A 28 -7.79 -7.04 -44.60
N LEU A 29 -8.72 -7.14 -43.64
CA LEU A 29 -9.63 -8.28 -43.55
C LEU A 29 -10.96 -8.10 -44.31
N LEU A 30 -11.47 -6.87 -44.37
CA LEU A 30 -12.83 -6.57 -44.83
C LEU A 30 -12.88 -5.51 -45.95
N ASP A 31 -11.73 -5.02 -46.42
CA ASP A 31 -11.60 -3.87 -47.35
C ASP A 31 -12.38 -2.62 -46.89
N ARG A 32 -12.71 -2.54 -45.59
CA ARG A 32 -13.48 -1.45 -44.98
C ARG A 32 -12.86 -1.07 -43.65
N THR A 33 -12.56 0.21 -43.48
CA THR A 33 -11.89 0.77 -42.30
C THR A 33 -12.84 1.04 -41.13
N MET A 34 -14.07 1.46 -41.42
CA MET A 34 -15.06 1.90 -40.42
C MET A 34 -15.42 0.85 -39.35
N PRO A 35 -15.70 -0.43 -39.67
CA PRO A 35 -16.08 -1.39 -38.64
C PRO A 35 -14.94 -1.70 -37.67
N GLY A 36 -13.70 -1.81 -38.17
CA GLY A 36 -12.53 -2.00 -37.31
C GLY A 36 -12.24 -0.82 -36.40
N LEU A 37 -12.39 0.41 -36.90
CA LEU A 37 -12.22 1.61 -36.11
C LEU A 37 -13.22 1.64 -34.93
N LEU A 38 -14.49 1.34 -35.19
CA LEU A 38 -15.52 1.26 -34.15
C LEU A 38 -15.21 0.20 -33.10
N VAL A 39 -14.85 -1.02 -33.52
CA VAL A 39 -14.51 -2.11 -32.60
C VAL A 39 -13.27 -1.77 -31.77
N GLY A 40 -12.24 -1.17 -32.39
CA GLY A 40 -11.02 -0.73 -31.71
C GLY A 40 -11.29 0.34 -30.65
N PHE A 41 -12.12 1.35 -30.96
CA PHE A 41 -12.52 2.37 -29.99
C PHE A 41 -13.34 1.79 -28.83
N VAL A 42 -14.30 0.90 -29.11
CA VAL A 42 -15.12 0.26 -28.08
C VAL A 42 -14.26 -0.59 -27.14
N LEU A 43 -13.36 -1.41 -27.68
CA LEU A 43 -12.42 -2.20 -26.87
C LEU A 43 -11.49 -1.31 -26.06
N GLY A 44 -10.92 -0.26 -26.67
CA GLY A 44 -10.06 0.69 -25.96
C GLY A 44 -10.77 1.36 -24.79
N LEU A 45 -12.01 1.81 -24.99
CA LEU A 45 -12.84 2.40 -23.93
C LEU A 45 -13.17 1.40 -22.81
N LEU A 46 -13.45 0.15 -23.16
CA LEU A 46 -13.71 -0.92 -22.19
C LEU A 46 -12.47 -1.17 -21.32
N VAL A 47 -11.28 -1.26 -21.92
CA VAL A 47 -10.03 -1.42 -21.18
C VAL A 47 -9.76 -0.22 -20.26
N VAL A 48 -9.99 1.01 -20.72
CA VAL A 48 -9.86 2.21 -19.86
C VAL A 48 -10.90 2.22 -18.73
N LEU A 49 -12.12 1.74 -18.98
CA LEU A 49 -13.14 1.59 -17.94
C LEU A 49 -12.67 0.58 -16.88
N VAL A 50 -12.14 -0.57 -17.30
CA VAL A 50 -11.55 -1.56 -16.38
C VAL A 50 -10.41 -0.93 -15.59
N ASP A 51 -9.47 -0.24 -16.22
CA ASP A 51 -8.37 0.47 -15.53
C ASP A 51 -8.90 1.47 -14.48
N ARG A 52 -9.99 2.18 -14.78
CA ARG A 52 -10.65 3.07 -13.80
C ARG A 52 -11.30 2.31 -12.65
N LEU A 53 -11.93 1.16 -12.90
CA LEU A 53 -12.54 0.32 -11.87
C LEU A 53 -11.49 -0.37 -10.98
N LEU A 54 -10.30 -0.67 -11.53
CA LEU A 54 -9.18 -1.23 -10.78
C LEU A 54 -8.45 -0.18 -9.93
N LYS A 55 -8.82 1.11 -10.02
CA LYS A 55 -8.22 2.19 -9.24
C LYS A 55 -8.44 1.93 -7.74
N GLY A 56 -7.36 1.75 -7.00
CA GLY A 56 -7.38 1.48 -5.55
C GLY A 56 -7.07 0.02 -5.19
N ILE A 57 -6.93 -0.87 -6.18
CA ILE A 57 -6.40 -2.21 -5.94
C ILE A 57 -4.90 -2.09 -5.64
N SER A 58 -4.50 -2.53 -4.45
CA SER A 58 -3.08 -2.61 -4.10
C SER A 58 -2.38 -3.71 -4.90
N LEU A 59 -1.07 -3.54 -5.18
CA LEU A 59 -0.26 -4.59 -5.81
C LEU A 59 -0.34 -5.92 -5.06
N ARG A 60 -0.53 -5.86 -3.74
CA ARG A 60 -0.76 -7.02 -2.88
C ARG A 60 -2.10 -7.70 -3.13
N ALA A 61 -3.18 -6.93 -3.24
CA ALA A 61 -4.50 -7.49 -3.57
C ALA A 61 -4.48 -8.14 -4.96
N PHE A 62 -3.77 -7.54 -5.91
CA PHE A 62 -3.57 -8.12 -7.23
C PHE A 62 -2.75 -9.42 -7.19
N SER A 63 -1.63 -9.45 -6.46
CA SER A 63 -0.77 -10.64 -6.38
C SER A 63 -1.46 -11.80 -5.64
N SER A 64 -2.16 -11.52 -4.53
CA SER A 64 -2.95 -12.52 -3.80
C SER A 64 -4.11 -13.07 -4.65
N ALA A 65 -4.86 -12.21 -5.34
CA ALA A 65 -5.91 -12.64 -6.27
C ALA A 65 -5.36 -13.54 -7.39
N THR A 66 -4.23 -13.16 -7.98
CA THR A 66 -3.57 -13.94 -9.05
C THR A 66 -3.06 -15.29 -8.53
N PHE A 67 -2.45 -15.31 -7.35
CA PHE A 67 -1.98 -16.54 -6.72
C PHE A 67 -3.15 -17.49 -6.39
N GLY A 68 -4.21 -16.96 -5.78
CA GLY A 68 -5.43 -17.72 -5.50
C GLY A 68 -6.10 -18.26 -6.75
N LEU A 69 -6.16 -17.46 -7.81
CA LEU A 69 -6.66 -17.91 -9.12
C LEU A 69 -5.84 -19.10 -9.64
N LEU A 70 -4.51 -18.99 -9.63
CA LEU A 70 -3.60 -20.03 -10.11
C LEU A 70 -3.77 -21.33 -9.30
N LEU A 71 -3.81 -21.22 -7.98
CA LEU A 71 -4.03 -22.34 -7.08
C LEU A 71 -5.40 -23.02 -7.33
N GLY A 72 -6.45 -22.21 -7.52
CA GLY A 72 -7.78 -22.70 -7.90
C GLY A 72 -7.78 -23.46 -9.23
N LEU A 73 -7.10 -22.93 -10.25
CA LEU A 73 -6.96 -23.59 -11.56
C LEU A 73 -6.17 -24.91 -11.47
N ILE A 74 -5.15 -24.99 -10.60
CA ILE A 74 -4.43 -26.25 -10.33
C ILE A 74 -5.40 -27.29 -9.77
N PHE A 75 -6.17 -26.95 -8.73
CA PHE A 75 -7.15 -27.88 -8.17
C PHE A 75 -8.24 -28.29 -9.16
N ALA A 76 -8.73 -27.36 -9.97
CA ALA A 76 -9.68 -27.67 -11.05
C ALA A 76 -9.09 -28.65 -12.07
N SER A 77 -7.82 -28.49 -12.41
CA SER A 77 -7.09 -29.37 -13.32
C SER A 77 -6.90 -30.76 -12.72
N LEU A 78 -6.50 -30.86 -11.45
CA LEU A 78 -6.37 -32.13 -10.74
C LEU A 78 -7.71 -32.88 -10.66
N LEU A 79 -8.78 -32.18 -10.33
CA LEU A 79 -10.12 -32.76 -10.27
C LEU A 79 -10.60 -33.21 -11.66
N SER A 80 -10.36 -32.41 -12.70
CA SER A 80 -10.70 -32.77 -14.09
C SER A 80 -9.87 -33.96 -14.59
N GLY A 81 -8.63 -34.11 -14.10
CA GLY A 81 -7.72 -35.22 -14.41
C GLY A 81 -8.06 -36.54 -13.72
N SER A 82 -8.87 -36.52 -12.64
CA SER A 82 -9.25 -37.72 -11.86
C SER A 82 -10.13 -38.74 -12.62
N GLN A 83 -10.53 -38.44 -13.86
CA GLN A 83 -11.38 -39.29 -14.71
C GLN A 83 -12.75 -39.66 -14.10
N VAL A 84 -13.22 -38.95 -13.08
CA VAL A 84 -14.53 -39.21 -12.43
C VAL A 84 -15.70 -39.19 -13.42
N LEU A 85 -15.60 -38.40 -14.50
CA LEU A 85 -16.63 -38.28 -15.55
C LEU A 85 -16.37 -39.15 -16.78
N ARG A 86 -15.46 -40.13 -16.73
CA ARG A 86 -15.06 -40.95 -17.88
C ARG A 86 -16.22 -41.68 -18.56
N PHE A 87 -17.26 -42.03 -17.82
CA PHE A 87 -18.43 -42.75 -18.35
C PHE A 87 -19.50 -41.83 -18.94
N GLN A 88 -19.29 -40.51 -18.95
CA GLN A 88 -20.24 -39.53 -19.48
C GLN A 88 -19.89 -39.11 -20.91
N THR A 89 -20.86 -38.57 -21.65
CA THR A 89 -20.68 -38.04 -23.01
C THR A 89 -19.72 -36.85 -23.03
N GLU A 90 -19.01 -36.63 -24.13
CA GLU A 90 -18.02 -35.54 -24.27
C GLU A 90 -18.61 -34.15 -23.97
N THR A 91 -19.84 -33.88 -24.42
CA THR A 91 -20.54 -32.62 -24.17
C THR A 91 -20.76 -32.37 -22.68
N VAL A 92 -21.15 -33.42 -21.94
CA VAL A 92 -21.34 -33.34 -20.48
C VAL A 92 -20.00 -33.14 -19.80
N GLN A 93 -18.96 -33.87 -20.21
CA GLN A 93 -17.62 -33.70 -19.66
C GLN A 93 -17.09 -32.28 -19.85
N TRP A 94 -17.24 -31.69 -21.04
CA TRP A 94 -16.81 -30.32 -21.33
C TRP A 94 -17.57 -29.30 -20.48
N SER A 95 -18.89 -29.44 -20.40
CA SER A 95 -19.75 -28.53 -19.63
C SER A 95 -19.41 -28.56 -18.14
N VAL A 96 -19.26 -29.76 -17.56
CA VAL A 96 -18.90 -29.91 -16.14
C VAL A 96 -17.48 -29.40 -15.88
N ARG A 97 -16.52 -29.66 -16.77
CA ARG A 97 -15.16 -29.08 -16.64
C ARG A 97 -15.21 -27.56 -16.61
N LEU A 98 -15.94 -26.92 -17.52
CA LEU A 98 -16.08 -25.46 -17.54
C LEU A 98 -16.63 -24.93 -16.21
N VAL A 99 -17.68 -25.56 -15.69
CA VAL A 99 -18.25 -25.21 -14.37
C VAL A 99 -17.21 -25.38 -13.25
N VAL A 100 -16.48 -26.50 -13.23
CA VAL A 100 -15.43 -26.76 -12.24
C VAL A 100 -14.35 -25.68 -12.29
N TYR A 101 -13.84 -25.34 -13.47
CA TYR A 101 -12.83 -24.29 -13.62
C TYR A 101 -13.31 -22.94 -13.11
N VAL A 102 -14.53 -22.51 -13.48
CA VAL A 102 -15.08 -21.22 -13.04
C VAL A 102 -15.27 -21.18 -11.52
N VAL A 103 -15.81 -22.26 -10.94
CA VAL A 103 -16.06 -22.35 -9.50
C VAL A 103 -14.76 -22.32 -8.70
N PHE A 104 -13.78 -23.14 -9.07
CA PHE A 104 -12.50 -23.19 -8.38
C PHE A 104 -11.65 -21.93 -8.60
N ALA A 105 -11.71 -21.31 -9.78
CA ALA A 105 -11.07 -20.02 -10.03
C ALA A 105 -11.63 -18.93 -9.09
N TYR A 106 -12.96 -18.86 -8.96
CA TYR A 106 -13.62 -17.92 -8.07
C TYR A 106 -13.28 -18.18 -6.60
N PHE A 107 -13.40 -19.44 -6.13
CA PHE A 107 -13.08 -19.79 -4.75
C PHE A 107 -11.61 -19.55 -4.41
N GLY A 108 -10.69 -19.94 -5.29
CA GLY A 108 -9.25 -19.73 -5.08
C GLY A 108 -8.91 -18.25 -4.97
N MET A 109 -9.43 -17.42 -5.89
CA MET A 109 -9.27 -15.97 -5.84
C MET A 109 -9.88 -15.37 -4.57
N MET A 110 -11.12 -15.74 -4.22
CA MET A 110 -11.82 -15.16 -3.06
C MET A 110 -11.19 -15.56 -1.73
N LEU A 111 -10.73 -16.81 -1.59
CA LEU A 111 -10.04 -17.29 -0.40
C LEU A 111 -8.71 -16.54 -0.22
N ALA A 112 -7.92 -16.40 -1.28
CA ALA A 112 -6.65 -15.68 -1.22
C ALA A 112 -6.82 -14.18 -0.94
N MET A 113 -7.88 -13.56 -1.47
CA MET A 113 -8.20 -12.16 -1.19
C MET A 113 -8.76 -11.92 0.22
N ARG A 114 -9.47 -12.91 0.80
CA ARG A 114 -10.07 -12.82 2.14
C ARG A 114 -9.11 -13.22 3.26
N SER A 115 -8.07 -13.98 2.96
CA SER A 115 -7.14 -14.42 4.00
C SER A 115 -6.44 -13.24 4.67
N ASN A 116 -6.24 -13.37 5.97
CA ASN A 116 -5.81 -12.28 6.80
C ASN A 116 -4.36 -11.87 6.52
N ARG A 117 -4.04 -10.62 6.87
CA ARG A 117 -2.75 -9.96 6.57
C ARG A 117 -1.51 -10.71 7.07
N ASP A 118 -1.65 -11.55 8.09
CA ASP A 118 -0.55 -12.26 8.74
C ASP A 118 -0.29 -13.67 8.19
N GLU A 119 -1.24 -14.28 7.46
CA GLU A 119 -1.08 -15.66 6.96
C GLU A 119 -0.24 -15.72 5.67
N PHE A 120 -0.19 -14.63 4.89
CA PHE A 120 0.50 -14.57 3.59
C PHE A 120 1.88 -13.91 3.63
N SER A 121 2.30 -13.32 4.75
CA SER A 121 3.66 -12.78 4.91
C SER A 121 4.73 -13.89 4.91
N LEU A 122 4.33 -15.13 5.20
CA LEU A 122 5.18 -16.31 5.22
C LEU A 122 5.39 -16.94 3.83
N ILE A 123 4.43 -16.77 2.89
CA ILE A 123 4.40 -17.51 1.62
C ILE A 123 4.83 -16.65 0.43
N ILE A 124 4.57 -15.34 0.47
CA ILE A 124 5.09 -14.39 -0.52
C ILE A 124 6.08 -13.49 0.22
N PRO A 125 7.39 -13.58 -0.04
CA PRO A 125 8.34 -12.59 0.45
C PRO A 125 8.01 -11.28 -0.26
N TYR A 126 7.11 -10.51 0.34
CA TYR A 126 6.80 -9.17 -0.09
C TYR A 126 8.06 -8.37 0.22
N VAL A 127 8.97 -8.31 -0.75
CA VAL A 127 10.11 -7.39 -0.72
C VAL A 127 9.45 -6.02 -0.69
N ARG A 128 9.25 -5.50 0.52
CA ARG A 128 8.85 -4.12 0.70
C ARG A 128 9.99 -3.33 0.07
N PHE A 129 9.79 -2.82 -1.13
CA PHE A 129 10.42 -1.56 -1.55
C PHE A 129 9.77 -0.41 -0.76
N THR A 130 9.71 -0.57 0.57
CA THR A 130 9.74 0.57 1.45
C THR A 130 11.10 1.16 1.17
N ARG A 131 11.14 2.30 0.48
CA ARG A 131 12.26 3.20 0.70
C ARG A 131 12.37 3.29 2.21
N GLU A 132 13.47 2.79 2.80
CA GLU A 132 13.87 3.09 4.16
C GLU A 132 14.16 4.60 4.27
N THR A 133 13.18 5.45 3.98
CA THR A 133 12.87 6.48 4.95
C THR A 133 12.15 5.71 6.04
N VAL A 134 12.90 5.23 7.01
CA VAL A 134 12.35 4.92 8.32
C VAL A 134 11.74 6.25 8.78
N GLU A 135 10.49 6.52 8.36
CA GLU A 135 9.58 7.41 9.05
C GLU A 135 9.42 6.73 10.41
N HIS A 136 10.39 6.99 11.28
CA HIS A 136 10.32 6.52 12.63
C HIS A 136 9.03 7.10 13.19
N GLU A 137 8.16 6.23 13.71
CA GLU A 137 6.94 6.67 14.35
C GLU A 137 7.29 7.79 15.34
N PRO A 138 6.49 8.87 15.38
CA PRO A 138 6.79 9.99 16.23
C PRO A 138 6.76 9.52 17.69
N LEU A 139 7.85 9.79 18.41
CA LEU A 139 8.01 9.34 19.78
C LEU A 139 7.51 10.43 20.73
N LEU A 140 6.53 10.08 21.56
CA LEU A 140 6.00 10.98 22.57
C LEU A 140 6.96 11.05 23.74
N VAL A 141 7.43 12.26 24.07
CA VAL A 141 8.44 12.48 25.10
C VAL A 141 7.81 13.11 26.33
N ASP A 142 8.07 12.52 27.49
CA ASP A 142 7.62 13.00 28.80
C ASP A 142 8.72 13.79 29.54
N THR A 143 8.32 14.56 30.56
CA THR A 143 9.20 15.40 31.40
C THR A 143 10.39 14.60 31.98
N SER A 144 10.13 13.38 32.44
CA SER A 144 11.14 12.51 33.04
C SER A 144 12.28 12.16 32.07
N ALA A 145 11.95 11.84 30.82
CA ALA A 145 12.91 11.51 29.77
C ALA A 145 13.77 12.72 29.37
N ILE A 146 13.19 13.92 29.38
CA ILE A 146 13.91 15.17 29.07
C ILE A 146 14.90 15.52 30.19
N ILE A 147 14.50 15.39 31.46
CA ILE A 147 15.37 15.71 32.61
C ILE A 147 16.57 14.76 32.68
N ASP A 148 16.38 13.48 32.34
CA ASP A 148 17.46 12.49 32.29
C ASP A 148 18.51 12.86 31.22
N GLY A 149 18.09 13.44 30.10
CA GLY A 149 18.96 14.09 29.10
C GLY A 149 19.61 13.15 28.08
N ARG A 150 19.65 11.84 28.34
CA ARG A 150 20.22 10.85 27.40
C ARG A 150 19.45 10.73 26.08
N ILE A 151 18.21 11.25 26.02
CA ILE A 151 17.40 11.22 24.80
C ILE A 151 18.08 11.93 23.62
N ALA A 152 18.84 13.01 23.88
CA ALA A 152 19.57 13.72 22.83
C ALA A 152 20.64 12.83 22.18
N GLU A 153 21.46 12.17 22.98
CA GLU A 153 22.50 11.25 22.50
C GLU A 153 21.88 10.04 21.79
N LEU A 154 20.79 9.48 22.33
CA LEU A 154 20.11 8.33 21.71
C LEU A 154 19.48 8.67 20.34
N CYS A 155 18.99 9.90 20.17
CA CYS A 155 18.51 10.37 18.86
C CYS A 155 19.68 10.61 17.88
N GLU A 156 20.81 11.16 18.34
CA GLU A 156 22.01 11.36 17.52
C GLU A 156 22.61 10.03 17.03
N THR A 157 22.67 9.00 17.87
CA THR A 157 23.15 7.66 17.47
C THR A 157 22.22 6.94 16.48
N GLY A 158 21.00 7.44 16.28
CA GLY A 158 19.98 6.78 15.45
C GLY A 158 19.33 5.57 16.10
N PHE A 159 19.54 5.36 17.41
CA PHE A 159 18.86 4.29 18.16
C PHE A 159 17.37 4.61 18.41
N LEU A 160 17.04 5.90 18.53
CA LEU A 160 15.67 6.38 18.69
C LEU A 160 15.18 7.15 17.45
N SER A 161 13.85 7.25 17.35
CA SER A 161 13.16 8.09 16.37
C SER A 161 13.71 9.52 16.37
N ARG A 162 13.86 10.08 15.17
CA ARG A 162 14.24 11.48 14.95
C ARG A 162 13.03 12.42 14.96
N ALA A 163 11.81 11.87 14.96
CA ALA A 163 10.58 12.63 15.10
C ALA A 163 10.12 12.58 16.57
N LEU A 164 10.25 13.69 17.29
CA LEU A 164 9.87 13.81 18.69
C LEU A 164 8.63 14.70 18.85
N ILE A 165 7.63 14.20 19.57
CA ILE A 165 6.46 14.98 19.96
C ILE A 165 6.57 15.30 21.45
N VAL A 166 6.60 16.59 21.78
CA VAL A 166 6.58 17.06 23.16
C VAL A 166 5.23 17.74 23.43
N PRO A 167 4.38 17.21 24.32
CA PRO A 167 3.17 17.90 24.73
C PRO A 167 3.45 19.24 25.40
N ARG A 168 2.58 20.24 25.22
CA ARG A 168 2.72 21.56 25.84
C ARG A 168 2.81 21.50 27.38
N PHE A 169 2.11 20.57 28.02
CA PHE A 169 2.14 20.44 29.49
C PHE A 169 3.54 20.08 30.02
N VAL A 170 4.35 19.34 29.25
CA VAL A 170 5.73 18.97 29.62
C VAL A 170 6.61 20.22 29.72
N LEU A 171 6.44 21.16 28.78
CA LEU A 171 7.14 22.44 28.82
C LEU A 171 6.75 23.26 30.06
N THR A 172 5.46 23.29 30.40
CA THR A 172 4.94 23.98 31.58
C THR A 172 5.46 23.35 32.88
N GLU A 173 5.54 22.03 32.96
CA GLU A 173 6.10 21.33 34.12
C GLU A 173 7.59 21.66 34.32
N LEU A 174 8.39 21.62 33.24
CA LEU A 174 9.81 21.98 33.29
C LEU A 174 10.04 23.43 33.74
N GLN A 175 9.23 24.38 33.24
CA GLN A 175 9.26 25.78 33.66
C GLN A 175 8.91 25.91 35.16
N THR A 176 7.87 25.22 35.60
CA THR A 176 7.46 25.21 37.02
C THR A 176 8.56 24.65 37.93
N LEU A 177 9.26 23.60 37.50
CA LEU A 177 10.42 23.07 38.23
C LEU A 177 11.56 24.09 38.25
N ALA A 178 11.85 24.76 37.13
CA ALA A 178 12.91 25.74 37.02
C ALA A 178 12.69 26.97 37.94
N ASP A 179 11.44 27.32 38.21
CA ASP A 179 11.07 28.42 39.11
C ASP A 179 10.93 27.99 40.59
N SER A 180 11.22 26.73 40.92
CA SER A 180 11.10 26.21 42.28
C SER A 180 12.06 26.87 43.27
N ARG A 181 11.59 27.04 44.51
CA ARG A 181 12.42 27.51 45.64
C ARG A 181 13.45 26.47 46.06
N GLU A 182 13.16 25.20 45.84
CA GLU A 182 14.07 24.10 46.13
C GLU A 182 15.20 24.04 45.08
N PRO A 183 16.47 24.15 45.49
CA PRO A 183 17.60 24.24 44.55
C PRO A 183 17.71 23.02 43.64
N ILE A 184 17.45 21.81 44.17
CA ILE A 184 17.53 20.56 43.40
C ILE A 184 16.47 20.51 42.29
N LYS A 185 15.22 20.91 42.59
CA LYS A 185 14.14 20.94 41.58
C LYS A 185 14.41 22.00 40.52
N ARG A 186 14.89 23.18 40.95
CA ARG A 186 15.31 24.27 40.05
C ARG A 186 16.39 23.83 39.08
N GLU A 187 17.41 23.13 39.55
CA GLU A 187 18.51 22.65 38.70
C GLU A 187 18.04 21.60 37.70
N ARG A 188 17.15 20.68 38.10
CA ARG A 188 16.52 19.71 37.19
C ARG A 188 15.66 20.36 36.12
N GLY A 189 14.83 21.34 36.48
CA GLY A 189 13.99 22.07 35.53
C GLY A 189 14.82 22.84 34.49
N ARG A 190 15.87 23.55 34.95
CA ARG A 190 16.81 24.25 34.06
C ARG A 190 17.50 23.28 33.11
N ARG A 191 18.02 22.16 33.63
CA ARG A 191 18.64 21.11 32.80
C ARG A 191 17.68 20.56 31.74
N GLY A 192 16.43 20.28 32.09
CA GLY A 192 15.45 19.79 31.13
C GLY A 192 15.15 20.80 30.01
N LEU A 193 15.03 22.09 30.35
CA LEU A 193 14.87 23.15 29.34
C LEU A 193 16.10 23.29 28.43
N ASP A 194 17.31 23.09 28.97
CA ASP A 194 18.54 23.11 28.17
C ASP A 194 18.60 21.96 27.16
N ILE A 195 18.21 20.74 27.57
CA ILE A 195 18.11 19.57 26.68
C ILE A 195 17.05 19.79 25.60
N LEU A 196 15.88 20.34 25.95
CA LEU A 196 14.83 20.63 24.97
C LEU A 196 15.30 21.66 23.93
N ASN A 197 16.04 22.68 24.35
CA ASN A 197 16.67 23.64 23.45
C ASN A 197 17.74 23.00 22.54
N GLN A 198 18.52 22.05 23.07
CA GLN A 198 19.49 21.28 22.28
C GLN A 198 18.78 20.45 21.20
N LEU A 199 17.73 19.72 21.58
CA LEU A 199 16.93 18.92 20.64
C LEU A 199 16.31 19.79 19.54
N GLN A 200 15.77 20.96 19.89
CA GLN A 200 15.17 21.90 18.94
C GLN A 200 16.19 22.53 17.96
N ARG A 201 17.45 22.69 18.39
CA ARG A 201 18.52 23.24 17.54
C ARG A 201 19.19 22.19 16.66
N SER A 202 18.96 20.91 16.91
CA SER A 202 19.51 19.84 16.09
C SER A 202 18.87 19.85 14.70
N ARG A 203 19.69 19.83 13.65
CA ARG A 203 19.21 19.72 12.26
C ARG A 203 18.67 18.33 11.92
N GLU A 204 19.01 17.37 12.77
CA GLU A 204 18.78 15.95 12.58
C GLU A 204 17.51 15.44 13.26
N ILE A 205 16.90 16.26 14.12
CA ILE A 205 15.75 15.94 14.96
C ILE A 205 14.61 16.88 14.58
N GLU A 206 13.45 16.30 14.24
CA GLU A 206 12.21 17.03 14.03
C GLU A 206 11.44 17.04 15.35
N LEU A 207 11.55 18.13 16.10
CA LEU A 207 10.81 18.34 17.35
C LEU A 207 9.54 19.14 17.09
N THR A 208 8.39 18.55 17.38
CA THR A 208 7.08 19.23 17.31
C THR A 208 6.49 19.37 18.70
N ILE A 209 6.10 20.59 19.06
CA ILE A 209 5.35 20.84 20.29
C ILE A 209 3.86 20.72 19.96
N HIS A 210 3.18 19.77 20.61
CA HIS A 210 1.77 19.53 20.38
C HIS A 210 0.90 20.15 21.47
N GLU A 211 -0.13 20.88 21.06
CA GLU A 211 -1.21 21.32 21.93
C GLU A 211 -2.15 20.15 22.17
N SER A 212 -2.02 19.51 23.34
CA SER A 212 -3.11 18.72 23.87
C SER A 212 -4.17 19.70 24.37
N GLU A 213 -5.22 19.92 23.59
CA GLU A 213 -6.45 20.54 24.11
C GLU A 213 -6.93 19.67 25.29
N SER A 214 -6.96 20.27 26.47
CA SER A 214 -7.59 19.71 27.68
C SER A 214 -9.10 19.86 27.61
#